data_AF-A0A3B7A4Q5-F1
#
_entry.id   AF-A0A3B7A4Q5-F1
#
_cell.length_a   1.000
_cell.length_b   1.000
_cell.length_c   1.000
_cell.angle_alpha   90.00
_cell.angle_beta   90.00
_cell.angle_gamma   90.00
#
_symmetry.space_group_name_H-M   'P 1'
#
loop_
_entity.id
_entity.type
_entity.pdbx_description
1 polymer ?
#
loop_
_entity_poly.entity_id
_entity_poly.type
_entity_poly.pdbx_seq_one_letter_code
_entity_poly.pdbx_strand_id
1 'polypeptide(L)'
;MNRRTLSRLIVAACSGMLLGTAVAAPVNLLGFDDMSCVAWNKAKDDPDQRTAYVVWVRGFLTGHNYALPNQQVSSISSGTIEVQINRYCSRNPAGQFSEGAMRLSDEFSGRNLPVRK
;
A
#
# COMPACT_ATOMS: atom_id res chain seq x y z
N MET A 1 -24.51 18.81 40.44
CA MET A 1 -24.51 17.52 39.70
C MET A 1 -24.52 16.38 40.71
N ASN A 2 -25.49 15.46 40.64
CA ASN A 2 -25.66 14.42 41.67
C ASN A 2 -24.58 13.32 41.53
N ARG A 3 -24.10 12.77 42.65
CA ARG A 3 -23.08 11.71 42.73
C ARG A 3 -23.43 10.51 41.84
N ARG A 4 -24.72 10.19 41.72
CA ARG A 4 -25.24 9.15 40.81
C ARG A 4 -25.05 9.48 39.33
N THR A 5 -25.17 10.75 38.95
CA THR A 5 -24.95 11.23 37.58
C THR A 5 -23.46 11.18 37.23
N LEU A 6 -22.60 11.56 38.19
CA LEU A 6 -21.15 11.49 38.02
C LEU A 6 -20.66 10.03 37.85
N SER A 7 -21.16 9.10 38.67
CA SER A 7 -20.82 7.68 38.54
C SER A 7 -21.26 7.07 37.21
N ARG A 8 -22.45 7.44 36.70
CA ARG A 8 -22.93 6.97 35.40
C ARG A 8 -22.08 7.50 34.24
N LEU A 9 -21.64 8.76 34.32
CA LEU A 9 -20.77 9.37 33.31
C LEU A 9 -19.37 8.73 33.30
N ILE A 10 -18.82 8.42 34.48
CA ILE A 10 -17.51 7.74 34.59
C ILE A 10 -17.58 6.33 34.01
N VAL A 11 -18.62 5.56 34.34
CA VAL A 11 -18.79 4.20 33.79
C VAL A 11 -18.96 4.23 32.27
N ALA A 12 -19.75 5.18 31.75
CA ALA A 12 -19.92 5.35 30.31
C ALA A 12 -18.61 5.77 29.60
N ALA A 13 -17.79 6.61 30.23
CA ALA A 13 -16.50 7.03 29.69
C ALA A 13 -15.45 5.89 29.68
N CYS A 14 -15.44 5.04 30.71
CA CYS A 14 -14.52 3.89 30.79
C CYS A 14 -14.88 2.77 29.79
N SER A 15 -16.16 2.58 29.46
CA SER A 15 -16.57 1.58 28.45
C SER A 15 -16.15 1.94 27.02
N GLY A 16 -15.82 3.20 26.74
CA GLY A 16 -15.37 3.64 25.41
C GLY A 16 -13.88 3.38 25.12
N MET A 17 -13.07 3.06 26.13
CA MET A 17 -11.60 2.93 25.97
C MET A 17 -11.14 1.51 25.57
N LEU A 18 -12.06 0.54 25.51
CA LEU A 18 -11.78 -0.84 25.06
C LEU A 18 -12.07 -1.07 23.57
N LEU A 19 -12.12 -0.01 22.77
CA LEU A 19 -12.07 -0.12 21.32
C LEU A 19 -10.65 -0.55 20.92
N GLY A 20 -10.42 -1.86 20.92
CA GLY A 20 -9.16 -2.46 20.51
C GLY A 20 -8.70 -1.91 19.17
N THR A 21 -7.42 -1.55 19.07
CA THR A 21 -6.79 -1.20 17.80
C THR A 21 -6.88 -2.41 16.89
N ALA A 22 -7.83 -2.42 15.96
CA ALA A 22 -7.88 -3.41 14.89
C ALA A 22 -6.65 -3.20 14.02
N VAL A 23 -5.57 -3.95 14.32
CA VAL A 23 -4.40 -4.00 13.46
C VAL A 23 -4.82 -4.79 12.23
N ALA A 24 -4.79 -4.14 11.06
CA ALA A 24 -5.05 -4.83 9.81
C ALA A 24 -4.05 -5.99 9.67
N ALA A 25 -4.55 -7.20 9.38
CA ALA A 25 -3.69 -8.32 9.11
C ALA A 25 -2.75 -7.98 7.93
N PRO A 26 -1.48 -8.41 7.99
CA PRO A 26 -0.55 -8.17 6.89
C PRO A 26 -1.09 -8.81 5.62
N VAL A 27 -0.95 -8.10 4.49
CA VAL A 27 -1.36 -8.62 3.19
C VAL A 27 -0.42 -9.75 2.79
N ASN A 28 -0.96 -10.93 2.48
CA ASN A 28 -0.18 -12.02 1.93
C ASN A 28 0.17 -11.72 0.47
N LEU A 29 1.35 -11.16 0.23
CA LEU A 29 1.83 -10.78 -1.09
C LEU A 29 2.49 -11.96 -1.78
N LEU A 30 1.96 -12.35 -2.94
CA LEU A 30 2.56 -13.36 -3.79
C LEU A 30 3.52 -12.67 -4.77
N GLY A 31 4.80 -13.01 -4.77
CA GLY A 31 5.80 -12.37 -5.62
C GLY A 31 7.11 -13.15 -5.70
N PHE A 32 8.20 -12.44 -5.96
CA PHE A 32 9.56 -13.00 -5.98
C PHE A 32 10.00 -13.42 -4.57
N ASP A 33 10.99 -14.33 -4.50
CA ASP A 33 11.59 -14.74 -3.23
C ASP A 33 12.26 -13.55 -2.51
N ASP A 34 12.80 -12.60 -3.28
CA ASP A 34 13.35 -11.35 -2.77
C ASP A 34 12.59 -10.15 -3.36
N MET A 35 11.70 -9.57 -2.56
CA MET A 35 10.91 -8.39 -2.90
C MET A 35 11.59 -7.09 -2.45
N SER A 36 12.90 -7.06 -2.24
CA SER A 36 13.59 -5.87 -1.76
C SER A 36 13.90 -4.85 -2.87
N CYS A 37 14.06 -3.59 -2.47
CA CYS A 37 14.60 -2.56 -3.36
C CYS A 37 16.04 -2.86 -3.81
N VAL A 38 16.81 -3.62 -3.04
CA VAL A 38 18.15 -4.07 -3.42
C VAL A 38 18.06 -5.03 -4.60
N ALA A 39 17.17 -6.01 -4.56
CA ALA A 39 16.95 -6.95 -5.66
C ALA A 39 16.45 -6.26 -6.93
N TRP A 40 15.48 -5.35 -6.79
CA TRP A 40 15.02 -4.50 -7.91
C TRP A 40 16.16 -3.73 -8.59
N ASN A 41 17.04 -3.11 -7.79
CA ASN A 41 18.16 -2.34 -8.29
C ASN A 41 19.20 -3.24 -8.97
N LYS A 42 19.46 -4.43 -8.43
CA LYS A 42 20.36 -5.42 -9.04
C LYS A 42 19.81 -5.95 -10.37
N ALA A 43 18.49 -6.10 -10.48
CA ALA A 43 17.85 -6.57 -11.71
C ALA A 43 18.06 -5.64 -12.91
N LYS A 44 18.57 -4.41 -12.75
CA LYS A 44 18.90 -3.53 -13.88
C LYS A 44 19.92 -4.15 -14.85
N ASP A 45 20.77 -5.04 -14.35
CA ASP A 45 21.84 -5.70 -15.10
C ASP A 45 21.33 -6.98 -15.80
N ASP A 46 20.05 -7.34 -15.61
CA ASP A 46 19.37 -8.49 -16.20
C ASP A 46 17.99 -8.05 -16.76
N PRO A 47 17.89 -7.78 -18.07
CA PRO A 47 16.65 -7.28 -18.70
C PRO A 47 15.45 -8.22 -18.53
N ASP A 48 15.66 -9.54 -18.48
CA ASP A 48 14.58 -10.50 -18.33
C ASP A 48 14.05 -10.48 -16.90
N GLN A 49 14.95 -10.46 -15.91
CA GLN A 49 14.58 -10.30 -14.51
C GLN A 49 13.88 -8.95 -14.28
N ARG A 50 14.40 -7.86 -14.85
CA ARG A 50 13.78 -6.53 -14.79
C ARG A 50 12.37 -6.55 -15.35
N THR A 51 12.18 -7.20 -16.50
CA THR A 51 10.88 -7.33 -17.16
C THR A 51 9.90 -8.12 -16.28
N ALA A 52 10.37 -9.20 -15.64
CA ALA A 52 9.54 -9.96 -14.71
C ALA A 52 9.00 -9.10 -13.56
N TYR A 53 9.85 -8.27 -12.93
CA TYR A 53 9.40 -7.34 -11.89
C TYR A 53 8.33 -6.37 -12.41
N VAL A 54 8.51 -5.81 -13.60
CA VAL A 54 7.53 -4.90 -14.21
C VAL A 54 6.20 -5.62 -14.49
N VAL A 55 6.25 -6.85 -15.01
CA VAL A 55 5.05 -7.67 -15.24
C VAL A 55 4.34 -7.99 -13.94
N TRP A 56 5.08 -8.28 -12.86
CA TRP A 56 4.50 -8.48 -11.55
C TRP A 56 3.73 -7.24 -11.06
N VAL A 57 4.29 -6.04 -11.22
CA VAL A 57 3.58 -4.79 -10.85
C VAL A 57 2.29 -4.64 -11.65
N ARG A 58 2.30 -4.96 -12.95
CA ARG A 58 1.06 -4.95 -13.75
C ARG A 58 0.02 -5.91 -13.19
N GLY A 59 0.41 -7.13 -12.86
CA GLY A 59 -0.48 -8.12 -12.23
C GLY A 59 -1.04 -7.63 -10.90
N PHE A 60 -0.19 -7.02 -10.06
CA PHE A 60 -0.62 -6.39 -8.81
C PHE A 60 -1.68 -5.30 -9.05
N LEU A 61 -1.45 -4.41 -10.03
CA LEU A 61 -2.40 -3.35 -10.38
C LEU A 61 -3.71 -3.88 -10.97
N THR A 62 -3.66 -4.99 -11.73
CA THR A 62 -4.87 -5.69 -12.17
C THR A 62 -5.66 -6.21 -10.97
N GLY A 63 -5.00 -6.82 -9.98
CA GLY A 63 -5.63 -7.25 -8.74
C GLY A 63 -6.25 -6.09 -7.95
N HIS A 64 -5.54 -4.96 -7.86
CA HIS A 64 -6.05 -3.73 -7.26
C HIS A 64 -7.33 -3.25 -7.95
N ASN A 65 -7.34 -3.17 -9.29
CA ASN A 65 -8.51 -2.75 -10.07
C ASN A 65 -9.69 -3.72 -9.89
N TYR A 66 -9.42 -5.03 -9.81
CA TYR A 66 -10.45 -6.02 -9.55
C TYR A 66 -11.10 -5.85 -8.17
N ALA A 67 -10.29 -5.61 -7.14
CA ALA A 67 -10.77 -5.43 -5.77
C ALA A 67 -11.44 -4.07 -5.53
N LEU A 68 -11.04 -3.03 -6.27
CA LEU A 68 -11.49 -1.65 -6.06
C LEU A 68 -12.00 -1.01 -7.38
N PRO A 69 -13.20 -1.37 -7.87
CA PRO A 69 -13.71 -0.89 -9.16
C PRO A 69 -13.88 0.63 -9.25
N ASN A 70 -14.06 1.32 -8.11
CA ASN A 70 -14.20 2.77 -8.03
C ASN A 70 -12.86 3.53 -7.89
N GLN A 71 -11.75 2.82 -7.79
CA GLN A 71 -10.40 3.37 -7.60
C GLN A 71 -9.42 2.67 -8.55
N GLN A 72 -9.80 2.58 -9.82
CA GLN A 72 -8.99 1.91 -10.81
C GLN A 72 -7.79 2.76 -11.22
N VAL A 73 -6.64 2.11 -11.33
CA VAL A 73 -5.45 2.63 -11.99
C VAL A 73 -5.66 2.49 -13.49
N SER A 74 -5.51 3.59 -14.23
CA SER A 74 -5.56 3.58 -15.69
C SER A 74 -4.35 2.85 -16.29
N SER A 75 -4.39 2.59 -17.60
CA SER A 75 -3.25 1.97 -18.29
C SER A 75 -2.01 2.88 -18.19
N ILE A 76 -0.91 2.33 -17.66
CA ILE A 76 0.38 3.00 -17.55
C ILE A 76 1.48 2.23 -18.28
N SER A 77 2.47 2.97 -18.79
CA SER A 77 3.60 2.38 -19.52
C SER A 77 4.55 1.61 -18.60
N SER A 78 5.35 0.67 -19.17
CA SER A 78 6.44 0.03 -18.43
C SER A 78 7.39 1.08 -17.84
N GLY A 79 7.77 2.09 -18.64
CA GLY A 79 8.68 3.14 -18.21
C GLY A 79 8.13 3.95 -17.03
N THR A 80 6.82 4.20 -16.97
CA THR A 80 6.17 4.85 -15.83
C THR A 80 6.32 4.02 -14.56
N ILE A 81 6.07 2.70 -14.65
CA ILE A 81 6.27 1.77 -13.53
C ILE A 81 7.72 1.85 -13.06
N GLU A 82 8.68 1.70 -13.97
CA GLU A 82 10.09 1.71 -13.60
C GLU A 82 10.54 3.01 -12.94
N VAL A 83 10.14 4.16 -13.49
CA VAL A 83 10.47 5.47 -12.91
C VAL A 83 9.91 5.62 -11.50
N GLN A 84 8.66 5.20 -11.29
CA GLN A 84 8.02 5.32 -9.97
C GLN A 84 8.65 4.37 -8.94
N ILE A 85 8.92 3.12 -9.32
CA ILE A 85 9.61 2.18 -8.44
C ILE A 85 11.05 2.65 -8.16
N ASN A 86 11.80 3.10 -9.16
CA ASN A 86 13.15 3.65 -8.96
C ASN A 86 13.10 4.82 -7.97
N ARG A 87 12.15 5.73 -8.12
CA ARG A 87 11.95 6.85 -7.20
C ARG A 87 11.64 6.39 -5.77
N TYR A 88 10.79 5.36 -5.62
CA TYR A 88 10.51 4.75 -4.33
C TYR A 88 11.77 4.16 -3.69
N CYS A 89 12.47 3.30 -4.42
CA CYS A 89 13.63 2.57 -3.92
C CYS A 89 14.83 3.47 -3.64
N SER A 90 15.03 4.56 -4.39
CA SER A 90 16.07 5.54 -4.09
C SER A 90 15.84 6.26 -2.75
N ARG A 91 14.58 6.44 -2.34
CA ARG A 91 14.25 7.02 -1.02
C ARG A 91 14.20 5.99 0.10
N ASN A 92 14.00 4.72 -0.25
CA ASN A 92 13.83 3.61 0.68
C ASN A 92 14.77 2.45 0.30
N PRO A 93 16.10 2.60 0.41
CA PRO A 93 17.04 1.60 -0.09
C PRO A 93 16.93 0.24 0.61
N ALA A 94 16.56 0.23 1.89
CA ALA A 94 16.27 -0.98 2.67
C ALA A 94 14.78 -1.40 2.64
N GLY A 95 13.96 -0.71 1.84
CA GLY A 95 12.52 -0.95 1.73
C GLY A 95 12.17 -2.11 0.82
N GLN A 96 10.87 -2.37 0.70
CA GLN A 96 10.34 -3.41 -0.18
C GLN A 96 9.90 -2.83 -1.53
N PHE A 97 10.29 -3.48 -2.63
CA PHE A 97 9.80 -3.20 -3.97
C PHE A 97 8.27 -3.27 -4.06
N SER A 98 7.64 -4.22 -3.36
CA SER A 98 6.18 -4.36 -3.31
C SER A 98 5.48 -3.12 -2.74
N GLU A 99 6.09 -2.45 -1.76
CA GLU A 99 5.57 -1.18 -1.24
C GLU A 99 5.64 -0.07 -2.28
N GLY A 100 6.67 -0.06 -3.13
CA GLY A 100 6.71 0.82 -4.29
C GLY A 100 5.50 0.62 -5.22
N ALA A 101 5.10 -0.64 -5.46
CA ALA A 101 3.92 -0.97 -6.26
C ALA A 101 2.60 -0.54 -5.58
N MET A 102 2.49 -0.74 -4.27
CA MET A 102 1.35 -0.26 -3.47
C MET A 102 1.23 1.27 -3.48
N ARG A 103 2.35 1.99 -3.35
CA ARG A 103 2.36 3.45 -3.45
C ARG A 103 1.98 3.94 -4.83
N LEU A 104 2.42 3.24 -5.86
CA LEU A 104 2.01 3.51 -7.23
C LEU A 104 0.49 3.33 -7.37
N SER A 105 -0.10 2.26 -6.83
CA SER A 105 -1.56 2.10 -6.90
C SER A 105 -2.29 3.22 -6.15
N ASP A 106 -1.83 3.64 -4.97
CA ASP A 106 -2.42 4.76 -4.23
C ASP A 106 -2.32 6.10 -5.00
N GLU A 107 -1.19 6.37 -5.65
CA GLU A 107 -0.94 7.59 -6.43
C GLU A 107 -1.81 7.66 -7.70
N PHE A 108 -1.90 6.56 -8.45
CA PHE A 108 -2.58 6.53 -9.75
C PHE A 108 -4.07 6.17 -9.69
N SER A 109 -4.55 5.62 -8.57
CA SER A 109 -5.98 5.32 -8.36
C SER A 109 -6.82 6.51 -7.89
N GLY A 110 -6.16 7.64 -7.57
CA GLY A 110 -6.82 8.79 -6.95
C GLY A 110 -7.21 8.56 -5.49
N ARG A 111 -6.79 7.45 -4.87
CA ARG A 111 -7.03 7.19 -3.43
C ARG A 111 -6.41 8.25 -2.52
N ASN A 112 -5.36 8.91 -3.00
CA ASN A 112 -4.70 10.04 -2.31
C ASN A 112 -5.35 11.41 -2.59
N LEU A 113 -6.43 11.48 -3.39
CA LEU A 113 -7.13 12.75 -3.62
C LEU A 113 -7.91 13.16 -2.36
N PRO A 114 -8.03 14.48 -2.09
CA PRO A 114 -8.88 14.96 -1.02
C PRO A 114 -10.32 14.45 -1.19
N VAL A 115 -10.90 13.91 -0.11
CA VAL A 115 -12.30 13.47 -0.08
C VAL A 115 -13.19 14.67 -0.38
N ARG A 116 -13.77 14.71 -1.58
CA ARG A 116 -14.78 15.71 -1.93
C ARG A 116 -16.10 15.29 -1.27
N LYS A 117 -16.68 16.20 -0.48
CA LYS A 117 -17.96 16.02 0.23
C LYS A 117 -19.14 16.13 -0.71
#